data_AF-A0A4Q3C6N2-F1
#
_entry.id   AF-A0A4Q3C6N2-F1
#
_cell.length_a   1.000
_cell.length_b   1.000
_cell.length_c   1.000
_cell.angle_alpha   90.00
_cell.angle_beta   90.00
_cell.angle_gamma   90.00
#
_symmetry.space_group_name_H-M   'P 1'
#
loop_
_entity.id
_entity.type
_entity.pdbx_description
1 polymer ?
#
loop_
_entity_poly.entity_id
_entity_poly.type
_entity_poly.pdbx_seq_one_letter_code
_entity_poly.pdbx_strand_id
1 'polypeptide(L)'
;MKQYLNKAFGLFFVLCVVFIPFVYTSLQLQVTGFVFKAPVQFLGGLFYSRPITLIDFSSDTRSLLLLLILLAVTAGITAIFIKRKQPGIIWACKTIVLYFLAYVFLKYGFDKVFGLQFYTPAPNILYTPFGNLDKDILFWSTMGTSPAYSIFTGMVEVVAALLLLSRRTRTVGLMLIEVLTSGLYMRTPAELTGAYKVEQYTVNGIITDSCQRPVKRIFIHPKQYFILQSPQDTMTDFHFTADYKKQQLTLTGYDGTRHKIDYEKHGDTLVFNFLKFWLDSL
;
A
#
# COMPACT_ATOMS: atom_id res chain seq x y z
N MET A 1 -16.63 -26.74 14.80
CA MET A 1 -15.97 -25.43 14.57
C MET A 1 -15.69 -25.14 13.09
N LYS A 2 -14.84 -25.92 12.38
CA LYS A 2 -14.49 -25.69 10.95
C LYS A 2 -15.70 -25.49 10.00
N GLN A 3 -16.80 -26.18 10.24
CA GLN A 3 -18.00 -26.07 9.39
C GLN A 3 -18.73 -24.72 9.50
N TYR A 4 -18.86 -24.17 10.71
CA TYR A 4 -19.47 -22.86 10.93
C TYR A 4 -18.60 -21.76 10.32
N LEU A 5 -17.28 -21.92 10.43
CA LEU A 5 -16.32 -21.00 9.86
C LEU A 5 -16.43 -20.93 8.33
N ASN A 6 -16.53 -22.07 7.63
CA ASN A 6 -16.69 -22.09 6.17
C ASN A 6 -18.00 -21.43 5.70
N LYS A 7 -19.09 -21.58 6.47
CA LYS A 7 -20.37 -20.91 6.17
C LYS A 7 -20.25 -19.40 6.38
N ALA A 8 -19.67 -18.98 7.50
CA ALA A 8 -19.45 -17.57 7.81
C ALA A 8 -18.59 -16.90 6.73
N PHE A 9 -17.49 -17.54 6.29
CA PHE A 9 -16.68 -17.02 5.19
C PHE A 9 -17.45 -16.91 3.88
N GLY A 10 -18.18 -17.96 3.48
CA GLY A 10 -18.96 -17.93 2.24
C GLY A 10 -20.02 -16.81 2.23
N LEU A 11 -20.73 -16.65 3.35
CA LEU A 11 -21.72 -15.58 3.53
C LEU A 11 -21.08 -14.20 3.56
N PHE A 12 -19.94 -14.06 4.26
CA PHE A 12 -19.20 -12.81 4.32
C PHE A 12 -18.83 -12.31 2.93
N PHE A 13 -18.25 -13.16 2.08
CA PHE A 13 -17.89 -12.74 0.72
C PHE A 13 -19.12 -12.41 -0.13
N VAL A 14 -20.23 -13.13 0.01
CA VAL A 14 -21.49 -12.78 -0.69
C VAL A 14 -22.02 -11.43 -0.20
N LEU A 15 -21.98 -11.16 1.10
CA LEU A 15 -22.35 -9.87 1.66
C LEU A 15 -21.42 -8.76 1.15
N CYS A 16 -20.12 -9.01 1.02
CA CYS A 16 -19.19 -8.07 0.39
C CYS A 16 -19.58 -7.76 -1.06
N VAL A 17 -19.93 -8.77 -1.86
CA VAL A 17 -20.41 -8.58 -3.23
C VAL A 17 -21.65 -7.69 -3.30
N VAL A 18 -22.54 -7.80 -2.30
CA VAL A 18 -23.81 -7.05 -2.27
C VAL A 18 -23.65 -5.64 -1.68
N PHE A 19 -22.78 -5.44 -0.69
CA PHE A 19 -22.72 -4.20 0.09
C PHE A 19 -21.42 -3.41 -0.03
N ILE A 20 -20.39 -3.89 -0.71
CA ILE A 20 -19.21 -3.05 -0.99
C ILE A 20 -19.46 -2.33 -2.31
N PRO A 21 -19.74 -1.01 -2.30
CA PRO A 21 -20.07 -0.28 -3.51
C PRO A 21 -18.89 -0.33 -4.48
N PHE A 22 -19.08 -1.04 -5.59
CA PHE A 22 -18.16 -0.96 -6.70
C PHE A 22 -18.35 0.39 -7.41
N VAL A 23 -17.26 0.94 -7.95
CA VAL A 23 -17.16 2.29 -8.55
C VAL A 23 -18.28 2.60 -9.56
N TYR A 24 -18.92 1.59 -10.13
CA TYR A 24 -19.86 1.70 -11.25
C TYR A 24 -21.33 1.48 -10.90
N THR A 25 -21.68 1.10 -9.66
CA THR A 25 -23.06 0.76 -9.28
C THR A 25 -23.61 1.75 -8.25
N SER A 26 -24.26 2.80 -8.74
CA SER A 26 -24.92 3.83 -7.91
C SER A 26 -25.96 3.25 -6.96
N LEU A 27 -26.69 2.21 -7.39
CA LEU A 27 -27.66 1.50 -6.56
C LEU A 27 -26.99 0.89 -5.33
N GLN A 28 -25.83 0.25 -5.51
CA GLN A 28 -25.12 -0.40 -4.41
C GLN A 28 -24.67 0.61 -3.36
N LEU A 29 -24.20 1.79 -3.81
CA LEU A 29 -23.84 2.88 -2.92
C LEU A 29 -25.05 3.38 -2.13
N GLN A 30 -26.21 3.53 -2.79
CA GLN A 30 -27.46 3.95 -2.13
C GLN A 30 -27.93 2.91 -1.10
N VAL A 31 -27.95 1.63 -1.45
CA VAL A 31 -28.36 0.54 -0.55
C VAL A 31 -27.41 0.44 0.64
N THR A 32 -26.11 0.51 0.40
CA THR A 32 -25.10 0.44 1.46
C THR A 32 -25.17 1.67 2.37
N GLY A 33 -25.33 2.86 1.78
CA GLY A 33 -25.55 4.09 2.53
C GLY A 33 -26.82 4.03 3.36
N PHE A 34 -27.91 3.49 2.82
CA PHE A 34 -29.17 3.35 3.56
C PHE A 34 -29.05 2.40 4.76
N VAL A 35 -28.40 1.24 4.57
CA VAL A 35 -28.33 0.20 5.61
C VAL A 35 -27.22 0.46 6.63
N PHE A 36 -26.03 0.87 6.19
CA PHE A 36 -24.83 0.85 7.01
C PHE A 36 -24.31 2.23 7.44
N LYS A 37 -24.80 3.34 6.85
CA LYS A 37 -24.31 4.68 7.22
C LYS A 37 -24.51 4.99 8.71
N ALA A 38 -25.71 4.76 9.25
CA ALA A 38 -26.00 5.04 10.66
C ALA A 38 -25.21 4.12 11.62
N PRO A 39 -25.15 2.79 11.43
CA PRO A 39 -24.28 1.91 12.22
C PRO A 39 -22.80 2.30 12.18
N VAL A 40 -22.28 2.64 10.99
CA VAL A 40 -20.88 3.03 10.82
C VAL A 40 -20.59 4.37 11.49
N GLN A 41 -21.52 5.33 11.44
CA GLN A 41 -21.39 6.59 12.14
C GLN A 41 -21.34 6.40 13.66
N PHE A 42 -22.23 5.57 14.18
CA PHE A 42 -22.30 5.25 15.60
C PHE A 42 -21.01 4.56 16.09
N LEU A 43 -20.57 3.51 15.39
CA LEU A 43 -19.31 2.84 15.73
C LEU A 43 -18.10 3.76 15.55
N GLY A 44 -18.12 4.62 14.54
CA GLY A 44 -17.07 5.62 14.31
C GLY A 44 -16.93 6.58 15.49
N GLY A 45 -18.05 7.04 16.07
CA GLY A 45 -18.06 7.88 17.27
C GLY A 45 -17.61 7.15 18.54
N LEU A 46 -17.78 5.83 18.60
CA LEU A 46 -17.33 5.01 19.73
C LEU A 46 -15.83 4.69 19.67
N PHE A 47 -15.31 4.34 18.49
CA PHE A 47 -13.95 3.84 18.33
C PHE A 47 -12.91 4.92 17.98
N TYR A 48 -13.31 6.05 17.41
CA TYR A 48 -12.38 7.11 16.99
C TYR A 48 -12.58 8.38 17.81
N SER A 49 -11.47 8.95 18.28
CA SER A 49 -11.46 10.21 19.04
C SER A 49 -11.91 11.43 18.21
N ARG A 50 -11.89 11.32 16.88
CA ARG A 50 -12.44 12.32 15.96
C ARG A 50 -13.62 11.71 15.21
N PRO A 51 -14.81 12.33 15.25
CA PRO A 51 -15.98 11.80 14.55
C PRO A 51 -15.73 11.81 13.03
N ILE A 52 -16.22 10.76 12.35
CA ILE A 52 -16.17 10.66 10.90
C ILE A 52 -17.21 11.65 10.34
N THR A 53 -16.74 12.75 9.75
CA THR A 53 -17.59 13.83 9.22
C THR A 53 -18.24 13.48 7.89
N LEU A 54 -17.51 12.74 7.04
CA LEU A 54 -17.98 12.24 5.75
C LEU A 54 -17.88 10.72 5.72
N ILE A 55 -19.02 10.06 5.55
CA ILE A 55 -19.08 8.59 5.46
C ILE A 55 -19.06 8.22 4.00
N ASP A 56 -17.89 7.80 3.53
CA ASP A 56 -17.68 7.22 2.22
C ASP A 56 -17.18 5.78 2.36
N PHE A 57 -17.53 4.91 1.43
CA PHE A 57 -17.09 3.51 1.43
C PHE A 57 -16.00 3.25 0.40
N SER A 58 -15.23 4.29 0.10
CA SER A 58 -14.07 4.24 -0.79
C SER A 58 -12.96 3.37 -0.18
N SER A 59 -12.04 2.91 -1.03
CA SER A 59 -10.82 2.22 -0.58
C SER A 59 -10.03 3.09 0.42
N ASP A 60 -9.40 2.44 1.40
CA ASP A 60 -8.56 3.05 2.45
C ASP A 60 -9.26 3.94 3.49
N THR A 61 -10.59 4.03 3.45
CA THR A 61 -11.35 4.81 4.43
C THR A 61 -11.61 4.01 5.71
N ARG A 62 -11.69 4.71 6.85
CA ARG A 62 -12.04 4.10 8.14
C ARG A 62 -13.47 3.52 8.13
N SER A 63 -14.37 4.16 7.39
CA SER A 63 -15.75 3.74 7.19
C SER A 63 -15.84 2.41 6.44
N LEU A 64 -15.02 2.17 5.42
CA LEU A 64 -14.94 0.86 4.76
C LEU A 64 -14.47 -0.23 5.73
N LEU A 65 -13.46 0.05 6.56
CA LEU A 65 -13.00 -0.91 7.57
C LEU A 65 -14.10 -1.28 8.57
N LEU A 66 -14.83 -0.29 9.09
CA LEU A 66 -15.98 -0.52 9.98
C LEU A 66 -17.09 -1.31 9.27
N LEU A 67 -17.35 -1.01 7.99
CA LEU A 67 -18.29 -1.78 7.18
C LEU A 67 -17.87 -3.25 7.08
N LEU A 68 -16.60 -3.54 6.78
CA LEU A 68 -16.09 -4.91 6.71
C LEU A 68 -16.28 -5.66 8.03
N ILE A 69 -16.05 -5.00 9.17
CA ILE A 69 -16.29 -5.60 10.50
C ILE A 69 -17.78 -5.91 10.68
N LEU A 70 -18.67 -4.98 10.34
CA LEU A 70 -20.13 -5.19 10.42
C LEU A 70 -20.59 -6.33 9.52
N LEU A 71 -20.07 -6.42 8.29
CA LEU A 71 -20.36 -7.54 7.38
C LEU A 71 -19.84 -8.88 7.92
N ALA A 72 -18.67 -8.89 8.55
CA ALA A 72 -18.13 -10.10 9.18
C ALA A 72 -18.97 -10.57 10.38
N VAL A 73 -19.42 -9.64 11.23
CA VAL A 73 -20.28 -9.94 12.37
C VAL A 73 -21.64 -10.45 11.90
N THR A 74 -22.27 -9.78 10.94
CA THR A 74 -23.57 -10.22 10.38
C THR A 74 -23.46 -11.59 9.70
N ALA A 75 -22.37 -11.86 8.96
CA ALA A 75 -22.08 -13.18 8.39
C ALA A 75 -21.89 -14.25 9.48
N GLY A 76 -21.19 -13.93 10.57
CA GLY A 76 -20.98 -14.83 11.70
C GLY A 76 -22.29 -15.18 12.41
N ILE A 77 -23.12 -14.18 12.70
CA ILE A 77 -24.44 -14.36 13.34
C ILE A 77 -25.35 -15.21 12.45
N THR A 78 -25.49 -14.85 11.17
CA THR A 78 -26.34 -15.61 10.23
C THR A 78 -25.86 -17.06 10.05
N ALA A 79 -24.54 -17.31 10.05
CA ALA A 79 -23.98 -18.66 9.97
C ALA A 79 -24.34 -19.56 11.17
N ILE A 80 -24.58 -18.99 12.35
CA ILE A 80 -25.02 -19.73 13.55
C ILE A 80 -26.48 -20.19 13.40
N PHE A 81 -27.35 -19.33 12.86
CA PHE A 81 -28.79 -19.63 12.70
C PHE A 81 -29.08 -20.64 11.58
N ILE A 82 -28.19 -20.80 10.60
CA ILE A 82 -28.35 -21.80 9.52
C ILE A 82 -28.10 -23.22 10.07
N LYS A 83 -29.18 -23.88 10.51
CA LYS A 83 -29.17 -25.28 10.98
C LYS A 83 -28.86 -26.28 9.83
N ARG A 84 -28.10 -27.34 10.16
CA ARG A 84 -27.67 -28.49 9.32
C ARG A 84 -26.73 -28.18 8.14
N LYS A 85 -26.15 -29.25 7.55
CA LYS A 85 -25.30 -29.21 6.34
C LYS A 85 -26.18 -28.89 5.13
N GLN A 86 -26.07 -27.68 4.59
CA GLN A 86 -26.61 -27.36 3.27
C GLN A 86 -25.45 -27.18 2.28
N PRO A 87 -24.96 -28.26 1.66
CA PRO A 87 -23.86 -28.17 0.68
C PRO A 87 -24.24 -27.26 -0.50
N GLY A 88 -25.53 -27.18 -0.84
CA GLY A 88 -26.05 -26.28 -1.87
C GLY A 88 -25.77 -24.79 -1.60
N ILE A 89 -25.95 -24.32 -0.36
CA ILE A 89 -25.66 -22.92 -0.01
C ILE A 89 -24.17 -22.60 -0.17
N ILE A 90 -23.29 -23.47 0.34
CA ILE A 90 -21.84 -23.24 0.24
C ILE A 90 -21.39 -23.24 -1.22
N TRP A 91 -21.94 -24.15 -2.03
CA TRP A 91 -21.69 -24.20 -3.46
C TRP A 91 -22.19 -22.95 -4.17
N ALA A 92 -23.38 -22.46 -3.83
CA ALA A 92 -23.96 -21.23 -4.38
C ALA A 92 -23.10 -20.00 -4.01
N CYS A 93 -22.72 -19.83 -2.74
CA CYS A 93 -21.85 -18.74 -2.29
C CYS A 93 -20.54 -18.72 -3.07
N LYS A 94 -19.86 -19.88 -3.18
CA LYS A 94 -18.62 -20.00 -3.96
C LYS A 94 -18.83 -19.61 -5.41
N THR A 95 -19.93 -20.05 -6.01
CA THR A 95 -20.25 -19.78 -7.42
C THR A 95 -20.49 -18.29 -7.65
N ILE A 96 -21.27 -17.64 -6.79
CA ILE A 96 -21.54 -16.19 -6.84
C ILE A 96 -20.23 -15.41 -6.74
N VAL A 97 -19.40 -15.71 -5.74
CA VAL A 97 -18.12 -15.01 -5.52
C VAL A 97 -17.17 -15.19 -6.72
N LEU A 98 -17.13 -16.38 -7.32
CA LEU A 98 -16.29 -16.63 -8.49
C LEU A 98 -16.77 -15.89 -9.74
N TYR A 99 -18.08 -15.85 -9.99
CA TYR A 99 -18.61 -15.07 -11.11
C TYR A 99 -18.40 -13.56 -10.90
N PHE A 100 -18.56 -13.08 -9.67
CA PHE A 100 -18.23 -11.70 -9.33
C PHE A 100 -16.74 -11.40 -9.54
N LEU A 101 -15.85 -12.28 -9.09
CA LEU A 101 -14.41 -12.13 -9.28
C LEU A 101 -14.04 -12.10 -10.78
N ALA A 102 -14.61 -13.00 -11.58
CA ALA A 102 -14.42 -12.97 -13.03
C ALA A 102 -14.92 -11.65 -13.65
N TYR A 103 -16.10 -11.17 -13.23
CA TYR A 103 -16.65 -9.90 -13.71
C TYR A 103 -15.71 -8.72 -13.39
N VAL A 104 -15.20 -8.66 -12.16
CA VAL A 104 -14.28 -7.61 -11.72
C VAL A 104 -13.00 -7.62 -12.55
N PHE A 105 -12.36 -8.78 -12.73
CA PHE A 105 -11.13 -8.89 -13.51
C PHE A 105 -11.34 -8.65 -15.01
N LEU A 106 -12.48 -9.07 -15.57
CA LEU A 106 -12.82 -8.71 -16.96
C LEU A 106 -12.95 -7.19 -17.10
N LYS A 107 -13.65 -6.53 -16.17
CA LYS A 107 -13.83 -5.07 -16.22
C LYS A 107 -12.49 -4.34 -16.14
N TYR A 108 -11.65 -4.64 -15.15
CA TYR A 108 -10.33 -4.01 -15.03
C TYR A 108 -9.41 -4.37 -16.20
N GLY A 109 -9.42 -5.62 -16.65
CA GLY A 109 -8.65 -6.06 -17.81
C GLY A 109 -9.03 -5.29 -19.07
N PHE A 110 -10.33 -5.10 -19.34
CA PHE A 110 -10.79 -4.26 -20.45
C PHE A 110 -10.43 -2.79 -20.25
N ASP A 111 -10.58 -2.25 -19.04
CA ASP A 111 -10.17 -0.87 -18.76
C ASP A 111 -8.68 -0.64 -19.05
N LYS A 112 -7.81 -1.63 -18.80
CA LYS A 112 -6.38 -1.56 -19.17
C LYS A 112 -6.13 -1.70 -20.66
N VAL A 113 -6.83 -2.61 -21.33
CA VAL A 113 -6.71 -2.83 -22.77
C VAL A 113 -7.12 -1.59 -23.55
N PHE A 114 -8.17 -0.88 -23.11
CA PHE A 114 -8.63 0.35 -23.73
C PHE A 114 -7.93 1.63 -23.22
N GLY A 115 -6.95 1.50 -22.32
CA GLY A 115 -6.21 2.65 -21.77
C GLY A 115 -7.05 3.56 -20.88
N LEU A 116 -8.16 3.05 -20.31
CA LEU A 116 -9.04 3.78 -19.40
C LEU A 116 -8.53 3.76 -17.96
N GLN A 117 -7.73 2.75 -17.58
CA GLN A 117 -7.18 2.66 -16.22
C GLN A 117 -5.95 3.57 -16.04
N PHE A 118 -4.93 3.44 -16.88
CA PHE A 118 -3.71 4.25 -16.77
C PHE A 118 -3.75 5.42 -17.75
N TYR A 119 -3.97 6.62 -17.23
CA TYR A 119 -3.96 7.85 -18.03
C TYR A 119 -2.54 8.29 -18.35
N THR A 120 -2.38 8.99 -19.48
CA THR A 120 -1.11 9.63 -19.83
C THR A 120 -0.77 10.70 -18.80
N PRO A 121 0.50 10.78 -18.34
CA PRO A 121 0.89 11.75 -17.31
C PRO A 121 0.59 13.18 -17.77
N ALA A 122 -0.06 13.95 -16.91
CA ALA A 122 -0.40 15.33 -17.19
C ALA A 122 0.87 16.20 -17.31
N PRO A 123 0.87 17.27 -18.12
CA PRO A 123 2.07 18.06 -18.37
C PRO A 123 2.72 18.65 -17.11
N ASN A 124 1.94 18.97 -16.08
CA ASN A 124 2.43 19.46 -14.79
C ASN A 124 3.29 18.43 -14.03
N ILE A 125 3.10 17.13 -14.27
CA ILE A 125 3.93 16.06 -13.69
C ILE A 125 5.33 16.09 -14.31
N LEU A 126 5.46 16.46 -15.59
CA LEU A 126 6.75 16.54 -16.30
C LEU A 126 7.67 17.65 -15.75
N TYR A 127 7.11 18.68 -15.12
CA TYR A 127 7.87 19.76 -14.48
C TYR A 127 8.23 19.47 -13.02
N THR A 128 7.74 18.37 -12.45
CA THR A 128 8.01 18.00 -11.06
C THR A 128 9.17 17.01 -11.02
N PRO A 129 10.24 17.26 -10.23
CA PRO A 129 11.31 16.30 -10.07
C PRO A 129 10.77 14.95 -9.57
N PHE A 130 11.29 13.85 -10.12
CA PHE A 130 10.83 12.48 -9.84
C PHE A 130 10.77 12.14 -8.34
N GLY A 131 11.73 12.64 -7.56
CA GLY A 131 11.79 12.41 -6.11
C GLY A 131 10.75 13.19 -5.28
N ASN A 132 10.09 14.18 -5.87
CA ASN A 132 9.07 15.00 -5.22
C ASN A 132 7.64 14.60 -5.61
N LEU A 133 7.48 13.56 -6.43
CA LEU A 133 6.16 13.03 -6.80
C LEU A 133 5.65 12.09 -5.71
N ASP A 134 4.36 12.22 -5.40
CA ASP A 134 3.67 11.22 -4.58
C ASP A 134 3.74 9.84 -5.23
N LYS A 135 3.88 8.81 -4.41
CA LYS A 135 4.08 7.42 -4.86
C LYS A 135 2.98 6.94 -5.79
N ASP A 136 1.74 7.30 -5.50
CA ASP A 136 0.60 6.95 -6.32
C ASP A 136 0.73 7.61 -7.69
N ILE A 137 0.88 8.94 -7.74
CA ILE A 137 1.04 9.69 -8.99
C ILE A 137 2.21 9.12 -9.81
N LEU A 138 3.33 8.81 -9.14
CA LEU A 138 4.49 8.21 -9.76
C LEU A 138 4.19 6.84 -10.38
N PHE A 139 3.54 5.94 -9.64
CA PHE A 139 3.14 4.62 -10.13
C PHE A 139 2.19 4.74 -11.32
N TRP A 140 1.10 5.50 -11.18
CA TRP A 140 0.11 5.69 -12.24
C TRP A 140 0.73 6.32 -13.49
N SER A 141 1.61 7.32 -13.33
CA SER A 141 2.31 7.97 -14.44
C SER A 141 3.27 7.01 -15.15
N THR A 142 4.05 6.24 -14.40
CA THR A 142 5.00 5.27 -14.97
C THR A 142 4.26 4.21 -15.77
N MET A 143 3.19 3.65 -15.21
CA MET A 143 2.36 2.63 -15.87
C MET A 143 1.65 3.19 -17.12
N GLY A 144 1.24 4.47 -17.07
CA GLY A 144 0.60 5.18 -18.18
C GLY A 144 1.53 5.60 -19.33
N THR A 145 2.86 5.58 -19.14
CA THR A 145 3.81 5.96 -20.21
C THR A 145 3.90 4.93 -21.34
N SER A 146 3.61 3.65 -21.06
CA SER A 146 3.70 2.57 -22.03
C SER A 146 2.32 1.92 -22.28
N PRO A 147 1.61 2.34 -23.34
CA PRO A 147 0.33 1.72 -23.72
C PRO A 147 0.46 0.22 -23.98
N ALA A 148 1.57 -0.22 -24.58
CA ALA A 148 1.83 -1.64 -24.84
C ALA A 148 1.88 -2.46 -23.55
N TYR A 149 2.49 -1.93 -22.50
CA TYR A 149 2.54 -2.58 -21.19
C TYR A 149 1.15 -2.64 -20.51
N SER A 150 0.38 -1.55 -20.57
CA SER A 150 -1.01 -1.53 -20.10
C SER A 150 -1.87 -2.58 -20.81
N ILE A 151 -1.78 -2.64 -22.15
CA ILE A 151 -2.53 -3.60 -22.97
C ILE A 151 -2.12 -5.03 -22.63
N PHE A 152 -0.82 -5.31 -22.54
CA PHE A 152 -0.32 -6.65 -22.20
C PHE A 152 -0.85 -7.12 -20.83
N THR A 153 -0.71 -6.28 -19.80
CA THR A 153 -1.19 -6.64 -18.44
C THR A 153 -2.73 -6.77 -18.40
N GLY A 154 -3.46 -5.93 -19.14
CA GLY A 154 -4.90 -6.06 -19.30
C GLY A 154 -5.34 -7.33 -20.01
N MET A 155 -4.63 -7.75 -21.07
CA MET A 155 -4.90 -9.02 -21.76
C MET A 155 -4.69 -10.21 -20.83
N VAL A 156 -3.62 -10.20 -20.03
CA VAL A 156 -3.37 -11.27 -19.05
C VAL A 156 -4.50 -11.35 -18.00
N GLU A 157 -5.02 -10.21 -17.54
CA GLU A 157 -6.19 -10.15 -16.64
C GLU A 157 -7.45 -10.71 -17.29
N VAL A 158 -7.74 -10.34 -18.54
CA VAL A 158 -8.89 -10.87 -19.30
C VAL A 158 -8.78 -12.38 -19.46
N VAL A 159 -7.60 -12.89 -19.85
CA VAL A 159 -7.37 -14.34 -19.98
C VAL A 159 -7.55 -15.05 -18.64
N ALA A 160 -6.99 -14.53 -17.56
CA ALA A 160 -7.15 -15.10 -16.22
C ALA A 160 -8.63 -15.17 -15.80
N ALA A 161 -9.41 -14.13 -16.09
CA ALA A 161 -10.84 -14.09 -15.82
C ALA A 161 -11.64 -15.09 -16.66
N LEU A 162 -11.33 -15.22 -17.95
CA LEU A 162 -11.94 -16.22 -18.84
C LEU A 162 -11.65 -17.65 -18.38
N LEU A 163 -10.42 -17.92 -17.94
CA LEU A 163 -10.03 -19.22 -17.38
C LEU A 163 -10.78 -19.53 -16.07
N LEU A 164 -11.15 -18.51 -15.29
CA LEU A 164 -11.93 -18.66 -14.04
C LEU A 164 -13.36 -19.15 -14.29
N LEU A 165 -13.96 -18.77 -15.42
CA LEU A 165 -15.35 -19.12 -15.80
C LEU A 165 -15.49 -20.60 -16.15
N SER A 166 -14.48 -21.20 -16.79
CA SER A 166 -14.49 -22.62 -17.12
C SER A 166 -14.15 -23.48 -15.91
N ARG A 167 -15.00 -24.49 -15.63
CA ARG A 167 -14.82 -25.41 -14.50
C ARG A 167 -13.51 -26.21 -14.58
N ARG A 168 -12.96 -26.41 -15.78
CA ARG A 168 -11.72 -27.18 -16.00
C ARG A 168 -10.46 -26.36 -15.76
N THR A 169 -10.48 -25.06 -16.04
CA THR A 169 -9.30 -24.17 -15.99
C THR A 169 -9.29 -23.24 -14.78
N ARG A 170 -10.29 -23.34 -13.90
CA ARG A 170 -10.48 -22.43 -12.77
C ARG A 170 -9.27 -22.33 -11.84
N THR A 171 -8.57 -23.43 -11.59
CA THR A 171 -7.36 -23.43 -10.73
C THR A 171 -6.25 -22.58 -11.34
N VAL A 172 -6.02 -22.70 -12.64
CA VAL A 172 -5.04 -21.89 -13.38
C VAL A 172 -5.44 -20.42 -13.36
N GLY A 173 -6.73 -20.12 -13.58
CA GLY A 173 -7.24 -18.75 -13.49
C GLY A 173 -7.02 -18.13 -12.10
N LEU A 174 -7.28 -18.87 -11.03
CA LEU A 174 -7.05 -18.41 -9.64
C LEU A 174 -5.56 -18.14 -9.37
N MET A 175 -4.66 -19.02 -9.81
CA MET A 175 -3.22 -18.82 -9.64
C MET A 175 -2.73 -17.57 -10.39
N LEU A 176 -3.21 -17.36 -11.62
CA LEU A 176 -2.86 -16.15 -12.37
C LEU A 176 -3.35 -14.88 -11.67
N ILE A 177 -4.59 -14.89 -11.17
CA ILE A 177 -5.15 -13.77 -10.39
C ILE A 177 -4.30 -13.49 -9.14
N GLU A 178 -3.87 -14.52 -8.42
CA GLU A 178 -3.00 -14.37 -7.23
C GLU A 178 -1.66 -13.73 -7.59
N VAL A 179 -1.03 -14.16 -8.69
CA VAL A 179 0.23 -13.55 -9.17
C VAL A 179 0.02 -12.08 -9.54
N LEU A 180 -1.05 -11.78 -10.28
CA LEU A 180 -1.37 -10.41 -10.71
C LEU A 180 -1.63 -9.47 -9.53
N THR A 181 -2.32 -9.94 -8.48
CA THR A 181 -2.59 -9.13 -7.28
C THR A 181 -1.36 -9.00 -6.39
N SER A 182 -0.50 -10.02 -6.33
CA SER A 182 0.74 -9.96 -5.53
C SER A 182 1.72 -8.89 -6.02
N GLY A 183 1.73 -8.59 -7.32
CA GLY A 183 2.58 -7.55 -7.91
C GLY A 183 2.20 -6.12 -7.50
N LEU A 184 1.00 -5.90 -6.95
CA LEU A 184 0.53 -4.59 -6.49
C LEU A 184 1.06 -4.21 -5.09
N TYR A 185 1.73 -5.13 -4.39
CA TYR A 185 2.43 -4.80 -3.14
C TYR A 185 3.75 -4.10 -3.45
N MET A 186 3.67 -2.84 -3.88
CA MET A 186 4.82 -1.95 -3.87
C MET A 186 5.33 -1.87 -2.43
N ARG A 187 6.49 -2.47 -2.17
CA ARG A 187 7.15 -2.42 -0.87
C ARG A 187 7.34 -0.97 -0.49
N THR A 188 6.67 -0.51 0.55
CA THR A 188 6.92 0.81 1.11
C THR A 188 8.40 0.85 1.50
N PRO A 189 9.19 1.79 0.95
CA PRO A 189 10.57 1.95 1.40
C PRO A 189 10.54 2.29 2.89
N ALA A 190 11.48 1.71 3.66
CA ALA A 190 11.57 1.93 5.10
C ALA A 190 11.62 3.43 5.40
N GLU A 191 11.07 3.87 6.54
CA GLU A 191 10.74 5.28 6.84
C GLU A 191 11.86 6.32 6.65
N LEU A 192 13.12 5.87 6.60
CA LEU A 192 14.32 6.69 6.47
C LEU A 192 14.97 6.59 5.08
N THR A 193 14.44 5.76 4.20
CA THR A 193 15.08 5.45 2.91
C THR A 193 14.87 6.60 1.94
N GLY A 194 15.95 7.11 1.36
CA GLY A 194 15.89 8.23 0.43
C GLY A 194 17.26 8.87 0.20
N ALA A 195 17.26 9.92 -0.61
CA ALA A 195 18.41 10.80 -0.82
C ALA A 195 18.14 12.14 -0.12
N TYR A 196 19.01 12.50 0.82
CA TYR A 196 18.89 13.70 1.64
C TYR A 196 20.03 14.66 1.31
N LYS A 197 19.67 15.93 1.10
CA LYS A 197 20.64 17.02 0.97
C LYS A 197 20.90 17.61 2.35
N VAL A 198 22.18 17.83 2.68
CA VAL A 198 22.55 18.44 3.96
C VAL A 198 22.32 19.95 3.88
N GLU A 199 21.26 20.44 4.53
CA GLU A 199 20.90 21.87 4.55
C GLU A 199 21.64 22.67 5.63
N GLN A 200 21.93 22.04 6.78
CA GLN A 200 22.60 22.67 7.91
C GLN A 200 23.56 21.67 8.58
N TYR A 201 24.73 22.15 9.00
CA TYR A 201 25.71 21.40 9.78
C TYR A 201 26.12 22.25 10.98
N THR A 202 25.99 21.71 12.18
CA THR A 202 26.21 22.43 13.43
C THR A 202 27.24 21.68 14.28
N VAL A 203 28.31 22.37 14.68
CA VAL A 203 29.35 21.81 15.58
C VAL A 203 29.27 22.53 16.90
N ASN A 204 29.00 21.80 17.99
CA ASN A 204 28.87 22.37 19.34
C ASN A 204 27.87 23.56 19.42
N GLY A 205 26.79 23.51 18.64
CA GLY A 205 25.78 24.58 18.58
C GLY A 205 26.06 25.72 17.60
N ILE A 206 27.24 25.74 16.94
CA ILE A 206 27.61 26.77 15.96
C ILE A 206 27.35 26.26 14.53
N ILE A 207 26.58 27.01 13.75
CA ILE A 207 26.30 26.70 12.35
C ILE A 207 27.57 26.90 11.53
N THR A 208 27.96 25.88 10.77
CA THR A 208 29.12 25.91 9.87
C THR A 208 28.69 26.37 8.48
N ASP A 209 29.51 27.20 7.84
CA ASP A 209 29.28 27.69 6.48
C ASP A 209 29.12 26.55 5.47
N SER A 210 28.30 26.79 4.44
CA SER A 210 27.98 25.83 3.39
C SER A 210 29.21 25.23 2.69
N CYS A 211 30.32 25.98 2.63
CA CYS A 211 31.57 25.56 1.99
C CYS A 211 32.44 24.65 2.86
N GLN A 212 32.20 24.56 4.17
CA GLN A 212 33.02 23.79 5.11
C GLN A 212 32.31 22.53 5.62
N ARG A 213 31.22 22.11 4.97
CA ARG A 213 30.48 20.91 5.36
C ARG A 213 31.23 19.66 4.91
N PRO A 214 31.53 18.70 5.81
CA PRO A 214 32.19 17.45 5.43
C PRO A 214 31.30 16.54 4.57
N VAL A 215 29.97 16.75 4.59
CA VAL A 215 29.01 15.96 3.84
C VAL A 215 28.07 16.87 3.04
N LYS A 216 27.94 16.57 1.75
CA LYS A 216 27.06 17.23 0.79
C LYS A 216 25.67 16.56 0.76
N ARG A 217 25.63 15.22 0.73
CA ARG A 217 24.41 14.42 0.67
C ARG A 217 24.54 13.13 1.48
N ILE A 218 23.40 12.63 1.94
CA ILE A 218 23.27 11.36 2.65
C ILE A 218 22.26 10.51 1.87
N PHE A 219 22.60 9.27 1.57
CA PHE A 219 21.69 8.31 0.96
C PHE A 219 21.45 7.15 1.93
N ILE A 220 20.19 6.86 2.18
CA ILE A 220 19.78 5.73 3.00
C ILE A 220 19.10 4.75 2.07
N HIS A 221 19.72 3.59 1.88
CA HIS A 221 19.31 2.58 0.92
C HIS A 221 18.40 1.52 1.57
N PRO A 222 17.39 0.97 0.85
CA PRO A 222 16.49 -0.05 1.42
C PRO A 222 17.21 -1.35 1.86
N LYS A 223 18.40 -1.61 1.32
CA LYS A 223 19.26 -2.76 1.70
C LYS A 223 20.16 -2.45 2.91
N GLN A 224 19.77 -1.52 3.78
CA GLN A 224 20.51 -1.19 5.01
C GLN A 224 21.91 -0.59 4.78
N TYR A 225 22.07 0.21 3.72
CA TYR A 225 23.30 0.99 3.51
C TYR A 225 23.04 2.48 3.78
N PHE A 226 23.98 3.10 4.48
CA PHE A 226 24.02 4.51 4.78
C PHE A 226 25.24 5.09 4.06
N ILE A 227 25.01 5.91 3.05
CA ILE A 227 26.05 6.38 2.13
C ILE A 227 26.19 7.88 2.32
N LEU A 228 27.41 8.34 2.55
CA LEU A 228 27.75 9.75 2.63
C LEU A 228 28.45 10.18 1.34
N GLN A 229 28.09 11.36 0.85
CA GLN A 229 28.75 12.00 -0.27
C GLN A 229 29.52 13.22 0.23
N SER A 230 30.83 13.25 0.02
CA SER A 230 31.69 14.40 0.33
C SER A 230 31.49 15.56 -0.67
N PRO A 231 32.00 16.77 -0.37
CA PRO A 231 32.04 17.87 -1.33
C PRO A 231 32.81 17.56 -2.62
N GLN A 232 33.81 16.67 -2.56
CA GLN A 232 34.61 16.20 -3.69
C GLN A 232 33.93 15.05 -4.47
N ASP A 233 32.65 14.78 -4.19
CA ASP A 233 31.84 13.73 -4.81
C ASP A 233 32.36 12.29 -4.57
N THR A 234 33.17 12.09 -3.51
CA THR A 234 33.52 10.75 -3.02
C THR A 234 32.37 10.18 -2.19
N MET A 235 32.11 8.87 -2.36
CA MET A 235 31.04 8.16 -1.67
C MET A 235 31.62 7.18 -0.66
N THR A 236 31.16 7.23 0.58
CA THR A 236 31.54 6.27 1.64
C THR A 236 30.28 5.62 2.20
N ASP A 237 30.22 4.30 2.17
CA ASP A 237 29.05 3.52 2.57
C ASP A 237 29.29 2.72 3.87
N PHE A 238 28.24 2.63 4.67
CA PHE A 238 28.20 1.89 5.92
C PHE A 238 26.98 0.99 5.95
N HIS A 239 27.09 -0.21 6.50
CA HIS A 239 25.92 -1.02 6.78
C HIS A 239 25.25 -0.52 8.06
N PHE A 240 23.94 -0.25 8.07
CA PHE A 240 23.25 0.26 9.24
C PHE A 240 22.23 -0.72 9.84
N THR A 241 22.16 -0.74 11.17
CA THR A 241 21.05 -1.37 11.91
C THR A 241 20.26 -0.28 12.63
N ALA A 242 18.94 -0.25 12.46
CA ALA A 242 18.08 0.75 13.07
C ALA A 242 17.31 0.18 14.28
N ASP A 243 17.36 0.88 15.41
CA ASP A 243 16.43 0.73 16.53
C ASP A 243 15.39 1.86 16.46
N TYR A 244 14.29 1.60 15.75
CA TYR A 244 13.23 2.59 15.52
C TYR A 244 12.52 3.04 16.82
N LYS A 245 12.56 2.24 17.90
CA LYS A 245 11.94 2.63 19.19
C LYS A 245 12.75 3.68 19.92
N LYS A 246 14.07 3.64 19.75
CA LYS A 246 15.01 4.58 20.37
C LYS A 246 15.46 5.69 19.42
N GLN A 247 15.01 5.66 18.16
CA GLN A 247 15.44 6.54 17.09
C GLN A 247 16.97 6.59 16.96
N GLN A 248 17.60 5.41 16.98
CA GLN A 248 19.05 5.26 16.92
C GLN A 248 19.45 4.35 15.75
N LEU A 249 20.47 4.76 14.99
CA LEU A 249 21.12 4.00 13.94
C LEU A 249 22.50 3.55 14.41
N THR A 250 22.84 2.28 14.21
CA THR A 250 24.19 1.76 14.38
C THR A 250 24.80 1.50 13.00
N LEU A 251 25.70 2.37 12.57
CA LEU A 251 26.48 2.22 11.35
C LEU A 251 27.65 1.27 11.59
N THR A 252 27.93 0.38 10.65
CA THR A 252 29.02 -0.60 10.69
C THR A 252 29.85 -0.46 9.41
N GLY A 253 31.13 -0.12 9.56
CA GLY A 253 32.08 -0.05 8.45
C GLY A 253 32.58 -1.42 8.01
N TYR A 254 33.21 -1.50 6.84
CA TYR A 254 33.84 -2.73 6.33
C TYR A 254 35.02 -3.21 7.19
N ASP A 255 35.64 -2.30 7.94
CA ASP A 255 36.67 -2.55 8.94
C ASP A 255 36.11 -3.07 10.28
N GLY A 256 34.79 -3.20 10.40
CA GLY A 256 34.10 -3.66 11.60
C GLY A 256 33.89 -2.56 12.65
N THR A 257 34.28 -1.32 12.39
CA THR A 257 33.99 -0.18 13.27
C THR A 257 32.49 0.05 13.37
N ARG A 258 32.01 0.41 14.57
CA ARG A 258 30.58 0.66 14.82
C ARG A 258 30.36 2.04 15.40
N HIS A 259 29.48 2.80 14.77
CA HIS A 259 29.14 4.15 15.17
C HIS A 259 27.64 4.26 15.42
N LYS A 260 27.27 4.83 16.57
CA LYS A 260 25.88 5.07 16.92
C LYS A 260 25.53 6.51 16.61
N ILE A 261 24.41 6.70 15.94
CA ILE A 261 23.88 7.99 15.52
C ILE A 261 22.43 8.05 15.96
N ASP A 262 22.08 9.08 16.71
CA ASP A 262 20.69 9.34 17.05
C ASP A 262 20.07 10.19 15.95
N TYR A 263 18.79 9.98 15.65
CA TYR A 263 18.11 10.74 14.60
C TYR A 263 16.74 11.23 15.06
N GLU A 264 16.33 12.39 14.55
CA GLU A 264 14.99 12.93 14.73
C GLU A 264 14.37 13.22 13.36
N LYS A 265 13.10 12.82 13.17
CA LYS A 265 12.38 13.02 11.90
C LYS A 265 11.25 14.03 12.09
N HIS A 266 11.33 15.15 11.36
CA HIS A 266 10.33 16.19 11.32
C HIS A 266 9.79 16.36 9.88
N GLY A 267 8.74 15.61 9.54
CA GLY A 267 8.21 15.58 8.17
C GLY A 267 9.25 15.05 7.18
N ASP A 268 9.69 15.91 6.26
CA ASP A 268 10.71 15.61 5.24
C ASP A 268 12.14 15.90 5.70
N THR A 269 12.32 16.51 6.89
CA THR A 269 13.63 16.82 7.45
C THR A 269 14.10 15.73 8.40
N LEU A 270 15.33 15.26 8.21
CA LEU A 270 16.04 14.37 9.15
C LEU A 270 17.18 15.13 9.82
N VAL A 271 17.22 15.08 11.14
CA VAL A 271 18.31 15.61 11.96
C VAL A 271 19.09 14.43 12.50
N PHE A 272 20.39 14.39 12.24
CA PHE A 272 21.30 13.36 12.77
C PHE A 272 22.21 13.98 13.82
N ASN A 273 22.24 13.37 15.00
CA ASN A 273 23.09 13.75 16.12
C ASN A 273 24.16 12.67 16.31
N PHE A 274 25.43 13.07 16.23
CA PHE A 274 26.58 12.18 16.37
C PHE A 274 27.76 12.90 17.03
N LEU A 275 28.71 12.13 17.54
CA LEU A 275 29.93 12.67 18.13
C LEU A 275 30.87 13.19 17.04
N LYS A 276 31.34 14.44 17.20
CA LYS A 276 32.20 15.17 16.25
C LYS A 276 33.35 14.34 15.68
N PHE A 277 33.97 13.50 16.51
CA PHE A 277 35.13 12.66 16.16
C PHE A 277 34.89 11.72 14.96
N TRP A 278 33.64 11.35 14.68
CA TRP A 278 33.32 10.37 13.64
C TRP A 278 33.44 10.89 12.21
N LEU A 279 33.19 12.19 11.98
CA LEU A 279 33.16 12.77 10.64
C LEU A 279 34.49 13.39 10.20
N ASP A 280 35.37 13.68 11.14
CA ASP A 280 36.74 14.13 10.86
C ASP A 280 37.66 12.97 10.41
N SER A 281 37.22 11.71 10.56
CA SER A 281 37.93 10.50 10.13
C SER A 281 37.49 9.95 8.76
N LEU A 282 36.55 10.62 8.10
CA LEU A 282 36.01 10.31 6.77
C LEU A 282 36.66 11.17 5.69
#